data_AF-A0A519SWD8-F1
#
_entry.id   AF-A0A519SWD8-F1
#
_cell.length_a   1.000
_cell.length_b   1.000
_cell.length_c   1.000
_cell.angle_alpha   90.00
_cell.angle_beta   90.00
_cell.angle_gamma   90.00
#
_symmetry.space_group_name_H-M   'P 1'
#
loop_
_entity.id
_entity.type
_entity.pdbx_description
1 polymer ?
#
loop_
_entity_poly.entity_id
_entity_poly.type
_entity_poly.pdbx_seq_one_letter_code
_entity_poly.pdbx_strand_id
1 'polypeptide(L)'
;SNTNIANTTYTTTGATVTFNGPTNGTAYRVIYVPRGVVPTASSPSVSTTTSPVTLTGLTSNTGYDIYVQATCGTSGTSVSTGPIGFLTSCATTTTFPYIEKFDGVTAPALPCGITVLDANSDGKTWVNSTGTFNSTPNAMRYTYNSSVNADDWFFTNALTMQAGASYQLEFKYRTSSTSYVQGIEVKAGQTTTVAGQTTTVYSNNNIGSTTYATTVAGSGAGQVTVFTPTTTGIYYFGFHATSAANFGYLYVDDVQVTLTSLASCPTPTAVSVNGITDTQAQVTFTGPSVGTSYQVFYVPRGTTPTASSPSTTGTSSPITITGLTPNTNYDIYVQGTCGTAGQGITTASPVLITTACATTTAFPYTQNFDGATAPALPCGITTLDVNNDGSTWVNSNDQPSSGVNSMRYLPSAINGADDWFFTNALTMQAGASYQL
;
A
#
# COMPACT_ATOMS: atom_id res chain seq x y z
N SER A 1 -41.87 -31.58 5.66
CA SER A 1 -40.80 -32.30 4.95
C SER A 1 -40.02 -31.30 4.08
N ASN A 2 -38.87 -31.75 3.57
CA ASN A 2 -37.56 -31.10 3.70
C ASN A 2 -37.33 -29.72 3.08
N THR A 3 -36.44 -28.97 3.74
CA THR A 3 -35.72 -27.81 3.20
C THR A 3 -34.92 -28.26 1.97
N ASN A 4 -35.13 -27.73 0.76
CA ASN A 4 -34.26 -28.06 -0.37
C ASN A 4 -33.18 -26.98 -0.52
N ILE A 5 -31.90 -27.36 -0.58
CA ILE A 5 -30.80 -26.44 -0.84
C ILE A 5 -30.66 -26.31 -2.36
N ALA A 6 -31.01 -25.14 -2.89
CA ALA A 6 -31.21 -24.91 -4.31
C ALA A 6 -29.95 -24.42 -5.04
N ASN A 7 -29.09 -23.64 -4.38
CA ASN A 7 -27.86 -23.14 -4.98
C ASN A 7 -26.86 -22.66 -3.91
N THR A 8 -25.57 -22.87 -4.15
CA THR A 8 -24.51 -22.40 -3.26
C THR A 8 -23.42 -21.71 -4.09
N THR A 9 -23.29 -20.39 -3.94
CA THR A 9 -22.09 -19.69 -4.43
C THR A 9 -21.05 -19.66 -3.32
N TYR A 10 -19.77 -19.70 -3.66
CA TYR A 10 -18.69 -19.78 -2.68
C TYR A 10 -17.59 -18.78 -3.02
N THR A 11 -16.92 -18.31 -1.97
CA THR A 11 -15.78 -17.41 -2.03
C THR A 11 -14.58 -18.09 -1.38
N THR A 12 -13.48 -17.36 -1.21
CA THR A 12 -12.29 -17.86 -0.53
C THR A 12 -12.51 -18.13 0.96
N THR A 13 -13.40 -17.39 1.60
CA THR A 13 -13.62 -17.45 3.06
C THR A 13 -15.10 -17.58 3.45
N GLY A 14 -15.97 -17.91 2.50
CA GLY A 14 -17.40 -17.94 2.73
C GLY A 14 -18.20 -18.66 1.65
N ALA A 15 -19.50 -18.73 1.88
CA ALA A 15 -20.47 -19.26 0.92
C ALA A 15 -21.84 -18.62 1.11
N THR A 16 -22.59 -18.42 0.04
CA THR A 16 -24.00 -18.02 0.09
C THR A 16 -24.86 -19.23 -0.19
N VAL A 17 -25.61 -19.68 0.81
CA VAL A 17 -26.46 -20.86 0.77
C VAL A 17 -27.89 -20.44 0.51
N THR A 18 -28.44 -20.86 -0.62
CA THR A 18 -29.85 -20.64 -0.96
C THR A 18 -30.63 -21.93 -0.71
N PHE A 19 -31.68 -21.85 0.08
CA PHE A 19 -32.58 -22.97 0.35
C PHE A 19 -34.05 -22.54 0.39
N ASN A 20 -34.94 -23.50 0.14
CA ASN A 20 -36.39 -23.36 0.25
C ASN A 20 -36.87 -24.13 1.47
N GLY A 21 -37.43 -23.42 2.45
CA GLY A 21 -37.95 -24.01 3.68
C GLY A 21 -39.35 -24.61 3.57
N PRO A 22 -39.77 -25.42 4.56
CA PRO A 22 -41.16 -25.86 4.65
C PRO A 22 -42.08 -24.66 4.91
N THR A 23 -43.35 -24.76 4.48
CA THR A 23 -44.34 -23.67 4.56
C THR A 23 -44.57 -23.14 5.99
N ASN A 24 -44.36 -23.96 7.02
CA ASN A 24 -44.46 -23.60 8.43
C ASN A 24 -43.09 -23.34 9.12
N GLY A 25 -42.00 -23.21 8.36
CA GLY A 25 -40.67 -22.92 8.88
C GLY A 25 -40.57 -21.45 9.33
N THR A 26 -40.29 -21.22 10.61
CA THR A 26 -40.19 -19.89 11.20
C THR A 26 -38.75 -19.42 11.40
N ALA A 27 -37.80 -20.36 11.48
CA ALA A 27 -36.37 -20.10 11.55
C ALA A 27 -35.59 -21.29 10.97
N TYR A 28 -34.31 -21.08 10.67
CA TYR A 28 -33.42 -22.07 10.09
C TYR A 28 -32.07 -22.03 10.77
N ARG A 29 -31.49 -23.22 10.96
CA ARG A 29 -30.11 -23.41 11.38
C ARG A 29 -29.34 -24.01 10.21
N VAL A 30 -28.37 -23.27 9.70
CA VAL A 30 -27.44 -23.72 8.65
C VAL A 30 -26.15 -24.14 9.32
N ILE A 31 -25.87 -25.44 9.31
CA ILE A 31 -24.68 -26.05 9.89
C ILE A 31 -23.68 -26.29 8.76
N TYR A 32 -22.41 -26.01 9.02
CA TYR A 32 -21.33 -26.24 8.06
C TYR A 32 -20.15 -26.89 8.76
N VAL A 33 -19.59 -27.92 8.15
CA VAL A 33 -18.48 -28.69 8.72
C VAL A 33 -17.50 -29.06 7.61
N PRO A 34 -16.21 -29.31 7.91
CA PRO A 34 -15.29 -29.84 6.91
C PRO A 34 -15.87 -31.10 6.26
N ARG A 35 -15.62 -31.28 4.97
CA ARG A 35 -16.23 -32.36 4.18
C ARG A 35 -15.94 -33.73 4.78
N GLY A 36 -16.98 -34.56 4.89
CA GLY A 36 -16.94 -35.89 5.49
C GLY A 36 -17.02 -35.91 7.02
N VAL A 37 -17.03 -34.75 7.68
CA VAL A 37 -17.25 -34.67 9.13
C VAL A 37 -18.75 -34.74 9.43
N VAL A 38 -19.14 -35.60 10.38
CA VAL A 38 -20.54 -35.68 10.84
C VAL A 38 -20.85 -34.50 11.76
N PRO A 39 -21.91 -33.71 11.49
CA PRO A 39 -22.30 -32.61 12.37
C PRO A 39 -22.68 -33.06 13.78
N THR A 40 -22.30 -32.25 14.77
CA THR A 40 -22.70 -32.40 16.18
C THR A 40 -23.48 -31.16 16.64
N ALA A 41 -24.00 -31.20 17.87
CA ALA A 41 -24.68 -30.05 18.46
C ALA A 41 -23.78 -28.81 18.59
N SER A 42 -22.46 -29.01 18.73
CA SER A 42 -21.47 -27.94 18.85
C SER A 42 -20.86 -27.51 17.50
N SER A 43 -21.23 -28.14 16.39
CA SER A 43 -20.75 -27.73 15.07
C SER A 43 -21.14 -26.28 14.77
N PRO A 44 -20.27 -25.53 14.06
CA PRO A 44 -20.55 -24.14 13.75
C PRO A 44 -21.79 -24.04 12.86
N SER A 45 -22.60 -23.04 13.14
CA SER A 45 -23.88 -22.83 12.46
C SER A 45 -24.33 -21.38 12.48
N VAL A 46 -25.08 -20.99 11.46
CA VAL A 46 -25.76 -19.69 11.39
C VAL A 46 -27.25 -19.90 11.56
N SER A 47 -27.87 -19.14 12.46
CA SER A 47 -29.33 -19.08 12.61
C SER A 47 -29.89 -17.91 11.81
N THR A 48 -30.98 -18.13 11.08
CA THR A 48 -31.63 -17.11 10.24
C THR A 48 -33.15 -17.31 10.23
N THR A 49 -33.89 -16.30 9.76
CA THR A 49 -35.32 -16.42 9.41
C THR A 49 -35.56 -16.38 7.90
N THR A 50 -34.54 -16.02 7.10
CA THR A 50 -34.64 -15.81 5.65
C THR A 50 -33.54 -16.57 4.90
N SER A 51 -33.81 -16.85 3.62
CA SER A 51 -32.87 -17.39 2.63
C SER A 51 -32.70 -16.37 1.51
N PRO A 52 -31.48 -16.17 0.96
CA PRO A 52 -30.24 -16.92 1.22
C PRO A 52 -29.51 -16.54 2.52
N VAL A 53 -28.56 -17.38 2.95
CA VAL A 53 -27.69 -17.18 4.13
C VAL A 53 -26.23 -17.10 3.72
N THR A 54 -25.49 -16.13 4.27
CA THR A 54 -24.04 -16.04 4.09
C THR A 54 -23.30 -16.71 5.23
N LEU A 55 -22.38 -17.62 4.89
CA LEU A 55 -21.38 -18.21 5.76
C LEU A 55 -20.07 -17.44 5.62
N THR A 56 -19.39 -17.17 6.72
CA THR A 56 -18.12 -16.43 6.77
C THR A 56 -17.10 -17.16 7.65
N GLY A 57 -15.82 -16.81 7.51
CA GLY A 57 -14.75 -17.38 8.35
C GLY A 57 -14.40 -18.83 7.99
N LEU A 58 -14.71 -19.25 6.76
CA LEU A 58 -14.29 -20.53 6.23
C LEU A 58 -12.81 -20.46 5.80
N THR A 59 -12.14 -21.60 5.84
CA THR A 59 -10.77 -21.74 5.35
C THR A 59 -10.81 -21.89 3.82
N SER A 60 -9.89 -21.24 3.11
CA SER A 60 -9.74 -21.37 1.64
C SER A 60 -9.32 -22.79 1.23
N ASN A 61 -9.63 -23.19 0.00
CA ASN A 61 -9.31 -24.52 -0.55
C ASN A 61 -9.76 -25.69 0.33
N THR A 62 -10.86 -25.52 1.06
CA THR A 62 -11.33 -26.51 2.03
C THR A 62 -12.71 -26.97 1.61
N GLY A 63 -12.87 -28.29 1.46
CA GLY A 63 -14.18 -28.88 1.22
C GLY A 63 -15.03 -28.77 2.48
N TYR A 64 -16.27 -28.32 2.33
CA TYR A 64 -17.26 -28.27 3.42
C TYR A 64 -18.53 -28.99 3.00
N ASP A 65 -19.22 -29.57 3.99
CA ASP A 65 -20.58 -30.10 3.86
C ASP A 65 -21.56 -29.22 4.64
N ILE A 66 -22.67 -28.88 3.99
CA ILE A 66 -23.73 -28.03 4.54
C ILE A 66 -24.95 -28.87 4.89
N TYR A 67 -25.56 -28.54 6.02
CA TYR A 67 -26.83 -29.09 6.47
C TYR A 67 -27.77 -27.95 6.86
N VAL A 68 -29.03 -28.01 6.42
CA VAL A 68 -30.05 -27.03 6.80
C VAL A 68 -31.16 -27.71 7.58
N GLN A 69 -31.43 -27.20 8.78
CA GLN A 69 -32.52 -27.64 9.63
C GLN A 69 -33.49 -26.48 9.87
N ALA A 70 -34.79 -26.72 9.71
CA ALA A 70 -35.83 -25.73 10.00
C ALA A 70 -36.37 -25.91 11.43
N THR A 71 -36.74 -24.80 12.07
CA THR A 71 -37.59 -24.75 13.25
C THR A 71 -39.01 -24.42 12.79
N CYS A 72 -39.97 -25.25 13.16
CA CYS A 72 -41.36 -25.19 12.71
C CYS A 72 -42.30 -24.74 13.85
N GLY A 73 -41.92 -23.71 14.61
CA GLY A 73 -42.66 -23.26 15.78
C GLY A 73 -42.85 -24.36 16.84
N THR A 74 -44.08 -24.57 17.29
CA THR A 74 -44.44 -25.61 18.28
C THR A 74 -44.39 -27.04 17.71
N SER A 75 -44.30 -27.20 16.39
CA SER A 75 -44.17 -28.51 15.74
C SER A 75 -42.75 -29.08 15.80
N GLY A 76 -41.83 -28.42 16.49
CA GLY A 76 -40.45 -28.89 16.70
C GLY A 76 -39.51 -28.53 15.56
N THR A 77 -38.52 -29.39 15.31
CA THR A 77 -37.49 -29.19 14.27
C THR A 77 -37.66 -30.19 13.13
N SER A 78 -37.27 -29.79 11.93
CA SER A 78 -37.21 -30.71 10.80
C SER A 78 -36.03 -31.67 10.93
N VAL A 79 -36.05 -32.74 10.14
CA VAL A 79 -34.80 -33.45 9.81
C VAL A 79 -33.86 -32.51 9.05
N SER A 80 -32.55 -32.67 9.26
CA SER A 80 -31.55 -31.91 8.52
C SER A 80 -31.54 -32.33 7.06
N THR A 81 -31.50 -31.36 6.15
CA THR A 81 -31.27 -31.62 4.72
C THR A 81 -29.81 -31.38 4.38
N GLY A 82 -29.16 -32.37 3.77
CA GLY A 82 -27.74 -32.39 3.45
C GLY A 82 -27.19 -33.82 3.50
N PRO A 83 -25.87 -34.02 3.29
CA PRO A 83 -24.89 -32.99 3.00
C PRO A 83 -25.01 -32.43 1.59
N ILE A 84 -24.81 -31.12 1.44
CA ILE A 84 -24.40 -30.52 0.16
C ILE A 84 -22.96 -30.05 0.28
N GLY A 85 -22.10 -30.66 -0.51
CA GLY A 85 -20.68 -30.36 -0.54
C GLY A 85 -20.38 -29.14 -1.42
N PHE A 86 -19.52 -28.25 -0.93
CA PHE A 86 -18.85 -27.24 -1.76
C PHE A 86 -17.35 -27.16 -1.41
N LEU A 87 -16.57 -26.50 -2.25
CA LEU A 87 -15.15 -26.25 -2.04
C LEU A 87 -14.93 -24.73 -2.07
N THR A 88 -14.38 -24.16 -1.00
CA THR A 88 -14.02 -22.74 -0.99
C THR A 88 -12.92 -22.45 -2.02
N SER A 89 -12.93 -21.26 -2.61
CA SER A 89 -11.93 -20.87 -3.61
C SER A 89 -10.53 -20.72 -2.99
N CYS A 90 -9.51 -20.77 -3.84
CA CYS A 90 -8.12 -20.56 -3.46
C CYS A 90 -7.88 -19.12 -2.99
N ALA A 91 -7.14 -18.95 -1.89
CA ALA A 91 -6.74 -17.63 -1.44
C ALA A 91 -5.75 -17.00 -2.41
N THR A 92 -5.93 -15.72 -2.69
CA THR A 92 -4.94 -14.90 -3.42
C THR A 92 -3.66 -14.80 -2.60
N THR A 93 -2.51 -14.97 -3.24
CA THR A 93 -1.20 -14.80 -2.62
C THR A 93 -0.90 -13.32 -2.42
N THR A 94 -0.67 -12.92 -1.17
CA THR A 94 -0.36 -11.54 -0.77
C THR A 94 1.06 -11.38 -0.20
N THR A 95 1.77 -12.48 0.02
CA THR A 95 3.14 -12.51 0.55
C THR A 95 4.09 -13.04 -0.51
N PHE A 96 5.28 -12.43 -0.59
CA PHE A 96 6.35 -12.83 -1.50
C PHE A 96 7.60 -13.22 -0.68
N PRO A 97 8.38 -14.23 -1.12
CA PRO A 97 8.26 -14.92 -2.40
C PRO A 97 7.04 -15.87 -2.47
N TYR A 98 6.33 -15.85 -3.60
CA TYR A 98 5.40 -16.91 -3.97
C TYR A 98 6.23 -18.09 -4.47
N ILE A 99 5.95 -19.30 -3.99
CA ILE A 99 6.66 -20.52 -4.36
C ILE A 99 5.62 -21.61 -4.68
N GLU A 100 5.73 -22.20 -5.86
CA GLU A 100 4.94 -23.34 -6.30
C GLU A 100 5.85 -24.43 -6.86
N LYS A 101 5.78 -25.61 -6.25
CA LYS A 101 6.57 -26.79 -6.61
C LYS A 101 5.74 -27.91 -7.23
N PHE A 102 4.43 -27.71 -7.31
CA PHE A 102 3.44 -28.67 -7.78
C PHE A 102 3.28 -29.95 -6.92
N ASP A 103 4.05 -30.06 -5.84
CA ASP A 103 4.18 -31.23 -4.97
C ASP A 103 3.08 -31.39 -3.92
N GLY A 104 2.31 -30.33 -3.64
CA GLY A 104 1.33 -30.29 -2.55
C GLY A 104 0.06 -31.11 -2.77
N VAL A 105 -0.07 -31.80 -3.91
CA VAL A 105 -1.24 -32.57 -4.32
C VAL A 105 -0.85 -33.85 -5.04
N THR A 106 -1.73 -34.85 -5.05
CA THR A 106 -1.52 -36.07 -5.85
C THR A 106 -1.86 -35.79 -7.32
N ALA A 107 -0.87 -35.89 -8.21
CA ALA A 107 -1.08 -35.79 -9.65
C ALA A 107 -2.16 -36.80 -10.12
N PRO A 108 -3.06 -36.43 -11.06
CA PRO A 108 -2.99 -35.25 -11.92
C PRO A 108 -3.69 -34.00 -11.37
N ALA A 109 -4.05 -33.97 -10.07
CA ALA A 109 -4.66 -32.78 -9.49
C ALA A 109 -3.71 -31.57 -9.61
N LEU A 110 -4.26 -30.41 -9.93
CA LEU A 110 -3.52 -29.15 -9.93
C LEU A 110 -3.44 -28.60 -8.50
N PRO A 111 -2.31 -28.00 -8.09
CA PRO A 111 -2.27 -27.21 -6.87
C PRO A 111 -3.32 -26.09 -6.89
N CYS A 112 -3.73 -25.66 -5.71
CA CYS A 112 -4.76 -24.63 -5.58
C CYS A 112 -4.39 -23.36 -6.36
N GLY A 113 -5.31 -22.90 -7.21
CA GLY A 113 -5.19 -21.63 -7.91
C GLY A 113 -4.47 -21.76 -9.25
N ILE A 114 -3.76 -22.86 -9.48
CA ILE A 114 -3.25 -23.21 -10.79
C ILE A 114 -4.44 -23.57 -11.69
N THR A 115 -4.48 -22.95 -12.87
CA THR A 115 -5.49 -23.23 -13.89
C THR A 115 -4.80 -23.53 -15.22
N VAL A 116 -5.48 -24.28 -16.08
CA VAL A 116 -4.99 -24.68 -17.40
C VAL A 116 -6.00 -24.24 -18.46
N LEU A 117 -5.51 -23.91 -19.64
CA LEU A 117 -6.31 -23.53 -20.80
C LEU A 117 -5.79 -24.28 -22.02
N ASP A 118 -6.64 -25.14 -22.57
CA ASP A 118 -6.50 -25.71 -23.92
C ASP A 118 -7.04 -24.66 -24.91
N ALA A 119 -6.13 -23.88 -25.50
CA ALA A 119 -6.51 -22.67 -26.24
C ALA A 119 -6.91 -22.99 -27.67
N ASN A 120 -6.25 -23.97 -28.28
CA ASN A 120 -6.53 -24.42 -29.65
C ASN A 120 -7.58 -25.55 -29.70
N SER A 121 -8.06 -26.03 -28.55
CA SER A 121 -9.07 -27.08 -28.39
C SER A 121 -8.66 -28.42 -29.03
N ASP A 122 -7.37 -28.76 -28.99
CA ASP A 122 -6.83 -30.00 -29.57
C ASP A 122 -6.86 -31.20 -28.60
N GLY A 123 -7.31 -30.98 -27.36
CA GLY A 123 -7.43 -32.00 -26.31
C GLY A 123 -6.11 -32.33 -25.61
N LYS A 124 -5.04 -31.58 -25.88
CA LYS A 124 -3.73 -31.68 -25.23
C LYS A 124 -3.42 -30.35 -24.54
N THR A 125 -2.91 -30.44 -23.32
CA THR A 125 -2.59 -29.25 -22.52
C THR A 125 -1.61 -29.59 -21.40
N TRP A 126 -1.37 -28.62 -20.53
CA TRP A 126 -0.57 -28.75 -19.32
C TRP A 126 -1.28 -29.60 -18.27
N VAL A 127 -0.53 -30.48 -17.61
CA VAL A 127 -1.01 -31.32 -16.51
C VAL A 127 0.02 -31.36 -15.40
N ASN A 128 -0.43 -31.52 -14.15
CA ASN A 128 0.48 -31.88 -13.07
C ASN A 128 0.87 -33.36 -13.24
N SER A 129 2.16 -33.67 -13.28
CA SER A 129 2.67 -35.01 -13.62
C SER A 129 3.75 -35.44 -12.65
N THR A 130 3.70 -36.72 -12.26
CA THR A 130 4.80 -37.39 -11.57
C THR A 130 5.89 -37.86 -12.54
N GLY A 131 7.04 -38.24 -12.01
CA GLY A 131 8.09 -39.02 -12.69
C GLY A 131 9.23 -38.20 -13.30
N THR A 132 8.95 -37.05 -13.92
CA THR A 132 9.99 -36.15 -14.46
C THR A 132 9.85 -34.77 -13.86
N PHE A 133 10.44 -34.61 -12.68
CA PHE A 133 10.37 -33.40 -11.87
C PHE A 133 11.78 -32.93 -11.49
N ASN A 134 11.89 -31.67 -11.09
CA ASN A 134 13.08 -31.16 -10.42
C ASN A 134 12.94 -31.33 -8.89
N SER A 135 11.79 -30.98 -8.31
CA SER A 135 11.42 -31.24 -6.92
C SER A 135 10.42 -32.39 -6.82
N THR A 136 10.57 -33.25 -5.82
CA THR A 136 9.70 -34.44 -5.69
C THR A 136 8.34 -34.09 -5.07
N PRO A 137 7.23 -34.68 -5.52
CA PRO A 137 7.11 -35.72 -6.55
C PRO A 137 6.63 -35.26 -7.94
N ASN A 138 6.38 -33.97 -8.18
CA ASN A 138 5.59 -33.50 -9.31
C ASN A 138 6.26 -32.35 -10.09
N ALA A 139 5.85 -32.18 -11.35
CA ALA A 139 6.12 -30.98 -12.15
C ALA A 139 4.97 -30.72 -13.13
N MET A 140 4.83 -29.48 -13.59
CA MET A 140 3.91 -29.18 -14.69
C MET A 140 4.49 -29.67 -16.01
N ARG A 141 3.71 -30.49 -16.72
CA ARG A 141 4.10 -31.06 -18.02
C ARG A 141 3.11 -30.65 -19.09
N TYR A 142 3.60 -30.03 -20.16
CA TYR A 142 2.85 -29.89 -21.39
C TYR A 142 2.75 -31.24 -22.10
N THR A 143 1.53 -31.66 -22.45
CA THR A 143 1.29 -32.85 -23.27
C THR A 143 1.18 -32.42 -24.72
N TYR A 144 1.93 -33.02 -25.63
CA TYR A 144 1.93 -32.63 -27.05
C TYR A 144 0.80 -33.28 -27.85
N ASN A 145 0.45 -32.60 -28.95
CA ASN A 145 -0.33 -33.16 -30.05
C ASN A 145 0.60 -33.57 -31.20
N SER A 146 0.26 -34.66 -31.92
CA SER A 146 1.08 -35.17 -33.03
C SER A 146 0.90 -34.39 -34.33
N SER A 147 -0.17 -33.60 -34.45
CA SER A 147 -0.57 -32.94 -35.71
C SER A 147 -0.81 -31.43 -35.56
N VAL A 148 -0.98 -30.94 -34.33
CA VAL A 148 -1.26 -29.54 -34.02
C VAL A 148 -0.10 -28.96 -33.20
N ASN A 149 0.30 -27.73 -33.50
CA ASN A 149 1.33 -27.03 -32.74
C ASN A 149 0.76 -26.64 -31.36
N ALA A 150 1.63 -26.56 -30.36
CA ALA A 150 1.24 -26.13 -29.02
C ALA A 150 0.76 -24.68 -29.03
N ASP A 151 -0.33 -24.42 -28.28
CA ASP A 151 -0.86 -23.08 -28.04
C ASP A 151 -1.43 -22.94 -26.61
N ASP A 152 -1.04 -23.85 -25.71
CA ASP A 152 -1.76 -24.09 -24.46
C ASP A 152 -1.05 -23.50 -23.25
N TRP A 153 -1.86 -23.13 -22.25
CA TRP A 153 -1.42 -22.33 -21.12
C TRP A 153 -1.66 -23.04 -19.79
N PHE A 154 -0.78 -22.77 -18.82
CA PHE A 154 -1.17 -22.80 -17.41
C PHE A 154 -0.87 -21.46 -16.74
N PHE A 155 -1.60 -21.15 -15.68
CA PHE A 155 -1.47 -19.90 -14.95
C PHE A 155 -1.13 -20.18 -13.49
N THR A 156 -0.30 -19.34 -12.88
CA THR A 156 -0.04 -19.37 -11.44
C THR A 156 -1.33 -19.15 -10.63
N ASN A 157 -1.28 -19.31 -9.30
CA ASN A 157 -2.32 -18.75 -8.43
C ASN A 157 -2.41 -17.22 -8.63
N ALA A 158 -3.52 -16.63 -8.20
CA ALA A 158 -3.72 -15.20 -8.15
C ALA A 158 -2.68 -14.53 -7.23
N LEU A 159 -1.95 -13.54 -7.73
CA LEU A 159 -0.92 -12.80 -6.99
C LEU A 159 -1.35 -11.34 -6.83
N THR A 160 -1.44 -10.83 -5.60
CA THR A 160 -1.68 -9.41 -5.36
C THR A 160 -0.40 -8.62 -5.60
N MET A 161 -0.37 -7.82 -6.66
CA MET A 161 0.80 -7.02 -7.03
C MET A 161 0.51 -5.51 -7.00
N GLN A 162 1.54 -4.72 -6.73
CA GLN A 162 1.45 -3.27 -6.56
C GLN A 162 1.96 -2.54 -7.80
N ALA A 163 1.26 -1.48 -8.21
CA ALA A 163 1.72 -0.59 -9.26
C ALA A 163 3.12 -0.04 -8.93
N GLY A 164 4.05 -0.12 -9.88
CA GLY A 164 5.42 0.40 -9.73
C GLY A 164 6.36 -0.45 -8.88
N ALA A 165 5.89 -1.53 -8.25
CA ALA A 165 6.76 -2.50 -7.58
C ALA A 165 7.40 -3.46 -8.60
N SER A 166 8.58 -4.00 -8.29
CA SER A 166 9.32 -4.90 -9.17
C SER A 166 9.18 -6.34 -8.69
N TYR A 167 8.72 -7.22 -9.59
CA TYR A 167 8.57 -8.64 -9.35
C TYR A 167 9.45 -9.43 -10.31
N GLN A 168 10.31 -10.30 -9.76
CA GLN A 168 11.17 -11.17 -10.52
C GLN A 168 10.62 -12.59 -10.49
N LEU A 169 10.28 -13.13 -11.66
CA LEU A 169 9.95 -14.54 -11.83
C LEU A 169 11.24 -15.36 -11.99
N GLU A 170 11.24 -16.55 -11.41
CA GLU A 170 12.22 -17.62 -11.60
C GLU A 170 11.46 -18.94 -11.73
N PHE A 171 11.90 -19.83 -12.62
CA PHE A 171 11.39 -21.19 -12.71
C PHE A 171 12.45 -22.11 -13.34
N LYS A 172 12.22 -23.42 -13.25
CA LYS A 172 13.04 -24.43 -13.91
C LYS A 172 12.30 -25.07 -15.05
N TYR A 173 13.02 -25.42 -16.11
CA TYR A 173 12.43 -26.04 -17.30
C TYR A 173 13.35 -27.07 -17.95
N ARG A 174 12.76 -28.03 -18.66
CA ARG A 174 13.46 -28.99 -19.54
C ARG A 174 12.52 -29.56 -20.60
N THR A 175 13.08 -30.21 -21.63
CA THR A 175 12.34 -31.01 -22.62
C THR A 175 12.46 -32.52 -22.34
N SER A 176 11.56 -33.35 -22.87
CA SER A 176 11.68 -34.82 -22.84
C SER A 176 12.79 -35.38 -23.74
N SER A 177 13.25 -34.62 -24.75
CA SER A 177 14.16 -35.12 -25.79
C SER A 177 15.13 -34.03 -26.25
N THR A 178 16.38 -34.40 -26.51
CA THR A 178 17.38 -33.49 -27.11
C THR A 178 17.21 -33.32 -28.62
N SER A 179 16.43 -34.19 -29.27
CA SER A 179 16.17 -34.15 -30.72
C SER A 179 14.98 -33.27 -31.09
N TYR A 180 14.15 -32.91 -30.12
CA TYR A 180 12.95 -32.11 -30.32
C TYR A 180 13.03 -30.84 -29.46
N VAL A 181 13.49 -29.77 -30.10
CA VAL A 181 13.69 -28.47 -29.47
C VAL A 181 12.34 -27.81 -29.20
N GLN A 182 12.04 -27.55 -27.93
CA GLN A 182 10.77 -27.00 -27.47
C GLN A 182 10.82 -25.47 -27.36
N GLY A 183 9.65 -24.85 -27.34
CA GLY A 183 9.46 -23.42 -27.09
C GLY A 183 8.47 -23.14 -25.97
N ILE A 184 8.77 -22.10 -25.19
CA ILE A 184 7.88 -21.56 -24.17
C ILE A 184 8.00 -20.04 -24.13
N GLU A 185 6.87 -19.38 -23.92
CA GLU A 185 6.84 -17.98 -23.47
C GLU A 185 6.11 -17.89 -22.11
N VAL A 186 6.47 -16.90 -21.31
CA VAL A 186 5.73 -16.57 -20.10
C VAL A 186 5.30 -15.12 -20.19
N LYS A 187 4.03 -14.89 -19.90
CA LYS A 187 3.42 -13.57 -19.85
C LYS A 187 2.86 -13.28 -18.47
N ALA A 188 2.74 -12.01 -18.14
CA ALA A 188 2.04 -11.51 -16.95
C ALA A 188 0.78 -10.76 -17.36
N GLY A 189 -0.29 -10.94 -16.59
CA GLY A 189 -1.62 -10.43 -16.93
C GLY A 189 -2.62 -10.49 -15.79
N GLN A 190 -3.77 -9.80 -15.91
CA GLN A 190 -4.77 -9.72 -14.85
C GLN A 190 -5.86 -10.79 -14.93
N THR A 191 -5.92 -11.57 -16.02
CA THR A 191 -6.86 -12.70 -16.17
C THR A 191 -6.16 -13.93 -16.72
N THR A 192 -6.71 -15.10 -16.41
CA THR A 192 -6.23 -16.41 -16.87
C THR A 192 -6.77 -16.74 -18.28
N THR A 193 -6.55 -15.81 -19.22
CA THR A 193 -6.98 -15.91 -20.62
C THR A 193 -5.89 -15.36 -21.53
N VAL A 194 -5.85 -15.80 -22.79
CA VAL A 194 -4.87 -15.32 -23.78
C VAL A 194 -4.88 -13.78 -23.88
N ALA A 195 -6.06 -13.17 -24.01
CA ALA A 195 -6.19 -11.72 -24.11
C ALA A 195 -5.79 -10.96 -22.83
N GLY A 196 -5.88 -11.62 -21.67
CA GLY A 196 -5.49 -11.04 -20.38
C GLY A 196 -3.99 -11.00 -20.13
N GLN A 197 -3.23 -11.81 -20.86
CA GLN A 197 -1.79 -11.95 -20.73
C GLN A 197 -1.06 -10.99 -21.67
N THR A 198 -0.89 -9.75 -21.23
CA THR A 198 -0.48 -8.63 -22.09
C THR A 198 1.02 -8.37 -22.13
N THR A 199 1.78 -8.83 -21.13
CA THR A 199 3.21 -8.49 -20.98
C THR A 199 4.08 -9.73 -21.03
N THR A 200 4.87 -9.92 -22.09
CA THR A 200 5.87 -10.99 -22.14
C THR A 200 7.02 -10.70 -21.17
N VAL A 201 7.29 -11.64 -20.27
CA VAL A 201 8.38 -11.56 -19.29
C VAL A 201 9.50 -12.57 -19.57
N TYR A 202 9.21 -13.62 -20.35
CA TYR A 202 10.18 -14.63 -20.75
C TYR A 202 9.82 -15.19 -22.12
N SER A 203 10.84 -15.49 -22.94
CA SER A 203 10.68 -16.30 -24.14
C SER A 203 11.93 -17.13 -24.39
N ASN A 204 11.74 -18.39 -24.75
CA ASN A 204 12.80 -19.29 -25.20
C ASN A 204 12.23 -20.32 -26.16
N ASN A 205 12.65 -20.29 -27.42
CA ASN A 205 12.26 -21.23 -28.46
C ASN A 205 13.35 -22.29 -28.76
N ASN A 206 14.38 -22.37 -27.91
CA ASN A 206 15.53 -23.24 -28.10
C ASN A 206 15.78 -24.16 -26.90
N ILE A 207 14.72 -24.82 -26.39
CA ILE A 207 14.82 -25.73 -25.24
C ILE A 207 15.12 -27.15 -25.73
N GLY A 208 16.41 -27.51 -25.77
CA GLY A 208 16.91 -28.81 -26.22
C GLY A 208 17.57 -29.69 -25.15
N SER A 209 17.47 -29.33 -23.86
CA SER A 209 18.11 -30.07 -22.75
C SER A 209 17.12 -30.96 -21.98
N THR A 210 17.51 -32.19 -21.70
CA THR A 210 16.79 -33.10 -20.79
C THR A 210 17.17 -32.89 -19.31
N THR A 211 18.13 -32.03 -19.02
CA THR A 211 18.47 -31.57 -17.68
C THR A 211 17.73 -30.27 -17.39
N TYR A 212 17.15 -30.15 -16.20
CA TYR A 212 16.51 -28.91 -15.76
C TYR A 212 17.51 -27.75 -15.76
N ALA A 213 17.13 -26.67 -16.42
CA ALA A 213 17.80 -25.38 -16.34
C ALA A 213 16.97 -24.43 -15.49
N THR A 214 17.62 -23.60 -14.68
CA THR A 214 16.97 -22.48 -13.97
C THR A 214 17.05 -21.23 -14.84
N THR A 215 15.96 -20.49 -14.94
CA THR A 215 15.97 -19.17 -15.58
C THR A 215 16.86 -18.19 -14.82
N VAL A 216 17.42 -17.21 -15.52
CA VAL A 216 18.17 -16.10 -14.91
C VAL A 216 17.51 -14.77 -15.23
N ALA A 217 17.66 -13.79 -14.33
CA ALA A 217 17.15 -12.44 -14.56
C ALA A 217 17.87 -11.76 -15.73
N GLY A 218 17.13 -10.99 -16.54
CA GLY A 218 17.67 -10.23 -17.66
C GLY A 218 16.64 -10.04 -18.78
N SER A 219 17.04 -9.37 -19.86
CA SER A 219 16.16 -9.05 -21.01
C SER A 219 16.53 -9.78 -22.30
N GLY A 220 17.57 -10.62 -22.27
CA GLY A 220 17.95 -11.47 -23.41
C GLY A 220 17.03 -12.69 -23.59
N ALA A 221 17.17 -13.37 -24.72
CA ALA A 221 16.49 -14.64 -24.95
C ALA A 221 16.89 -15.67 -23.88
N GLY A 222 15.90 -16.40 -23.33
CA GLY A 222 16.13 -17.33 -22.22
C GLY A 222 16.38 -16.68 -20.86
N GLN A 223 16.19 -15.37 -20.73
CA GLN A 223 16.22 -14.63 -19.46
C GLN A 223 14.82 -14.12 -19.10
N VAL A 224 14.58 -13.92 -17.80
CA VAL A 224 13.32 -13.40 -17.28
C VAL A 224 13.45 -11.91 -16.98
N THR A 225 12.70 -11.11 -17.71
CA THR A 225 12.62 -9.66 -17.49
C THR A 225 11.81 -9.37 -16.23
N VAL A 226 12.26 -8.39 -15.45
CA VAL A 226 11.52 -7.92 -14.27
C VAL A 226 10.14 -7.42 -14.68
N PHE A 227 9.11 -7.83 -13.95
CA PHE A 227 7.75 -7.37 -14.17
C PHE A 227 7.41 -6.22 -13.22
N THR A 228 6.96 -5.09 -13.77
CA THR A 228 6.49 -3.93 -13.01
C THR A 228 5.04 -3.62 -13.40
N PRO A 229 4.05 -3.95 -12.55
CA PRO A 229 2.66 -3.63 -12.80
C PRO A 229 2.45 -2.11 -12.96
N THR A 230 1.60 -1.70 -13.89
CA THR A 230 1.19 -0.29 -14.03
C THR A 230 0.01 0.07 -13.13
N THR A 231 -0.74 -0.94 -12.66
CA THR A 231 -1.89 -0.80 -11.76
C THR A 231 -1.79 -1.81 -10.63
N THR A 232 -2.20 -1.43 -9.42
CA THR A 232 -2.31 -2.37 -8.29
C THR A 232 -3.49 -3.29 -8.53
N GLY A 233 -3.31 -4.60 -8.38
CA GLY A 233 -4.37 -5.57 -8.65
C GLY A 233 -3.91 -7.01 -8.54
N ILE A 234 -4.77 -7.92 -8.99
CA ILE A 234 -4.46 -9.34 -9.09
C ILE A 234 -3.79 -9.60 -10.43
N TYR A 235 -2.66 -10.28 -10.40
CA TYR A 235 -1.90 -10.70 -11.58
C TYR A 235 -1.63 -12.20 -11.53
N TYR A 236 -1.40 -12.76 -12.71
CA TYR A 236 -1.05 -14.15 -12.97
C TYR A 236 0.15 -14.17 -13.91
N PHE A 237 1.07 -15.11 -13.70
CA PHE A 237 2.02 -15.48 -14.75
C PHE A 237 1.44 -16.65 -15.54
N GLY A 238 1.20 -16.44 -16.83
CA GLY A 238 0.76 -17.46 -17.77
C GLY A 238 1.95 -18.06 -18.52
N PHE A 239 2.14 -19.37 -18.39
CA PHE A 239 3.15 -20.16 -19.10
C PHE A 239 2.51 -20.79 -20.33
N HIS A 240 3.04 -20.46 -21.50
CA HIS A 240 2.49 -20.85 -22.79
C HIS A 240 3.47 -21.75 -23.55
N ALA A 241 3.04 -22.97 -23.87
CA ALA A 241 3.81 -23.86 -24.73
C ALA A 241 3.68 -23.40 -26.19
N THR A 242 4.80 -23.18 -26.87
CA THR A 242 4.83 -22.67 -28.26
C THR A 242 5.57 -23.60 -29.21
N SER A 243 5.62 -24.89 -28.86
CA SER A 243 6.36 -25.91 -29.59
C SER A 243 5.65 -26.39 -30.84
N ALA A 244 6.41 -26.88 -31.83
CA ALA A 244 5.85 -27.53 -33.00
C ALA A 244 5.16 -28.86 -32.64
N ALA A 245 4.23 -29.29 -33.50
CA ALA A 245 3.57 -30.57 -33.37
C ALA A 245 4.57 -31.73 -33.28
N ASN A 246 4.23 -32.76 -32.50
CA ASN A 246 4.98 -34.00 -32.35
C ASN A 246 6.39 -33.86 -31.72
N PHE A 247 6.67 -32.77 -31.01
CA PHE A 247 8.01 -32.52 -30.43
C PHE A 247 8.19 -33.08 -29.00
N GLY A 248 7.21 -33.80 -28.46
CA GLY A 248 7.32 -34.41 -27.13
C GLY A 248 6.90 -33.47 -25.98
N TYR A 249 7.32 -33.80 -24.76
CA TYR A 249 6.88 -33.10 -23.55
C TYR A 249 7.82 -31.96 -23.16
N LEU A 250 7.25 -30.87 -22.66
CA LEU A 250 7.95 -29.77 -22.01
C LEU A 250 7.56 -29.76 -20.52
N TYR A 251 8.54 -29.49 -19.65
CA TYR A 251 8.32 -29.47 -18.21
C TYR A 251 8.70 -28.13 -17.62
N VAL A 252 7.93 -27.68 -16.64
CA VAL A 252 8.19 -26.53 -15.78
C VAL A 252 8.05 -26.97 -14.33
N ASP A 253 8.99 -26.54 -13.49
CA ASP A 253 9.01 -26.86 -12.06
C ASP A 253 9.63 -25.73 -11.24
N ASP A 254 9.48 -25.78 -9.91
CA ASP A 254 10.03 -24.81 -8.95
C ASP A 254 9.76 -23.34 -9.36
N VAL A 255 8.48 -22.98 -9.56
CA VAL A 255 8.08 -21.62 -9.90
C VAL A 255 8.17 -20.72 -8.68
N GLN A 256 8.91 -19.62 -8.79
CA GLN A 256 9.03 -18.61 -7.75
C GLN A 256 8.81 -17.20 -8.31
N VAL A 257 8.07 -16.38 -7.57
CA VAL A 257 7.99 -14.94 -7.83
C VAL A 257 8.46 -14.19 -6.60
N THR A 258 9.46 -13.34 -6.76
CA THR A 258 10.07 -12.56 -5.68
C THR A 258 9.78 -11.09 -5.89
N LEU A 259 9.28 -10.41 -4.84
CA LEU A 259 9.22 -8.94 -4.80
C LEU A 259 10.64 -8.42 -4.58
N THR A 260 11.23 -7.76 -5.59
CA THR A 260 12.62 -7.27 -5.55
C THR A 260 12.72 -5.81 -5.13
N SER A 261 11.69 -5.00 -5.39
CA SER A 261 11.58 -3.63 -4.88
C SER A 261 10.12 -3.23 -4.70
N LEU A 262 9.80 -2.51 -3.63
CA LEU A 262 8.51 -1.85 -3.49
C LEU A 262 8.42 -0.65 -4.45
N ALA A 263 7.20 -0.20 -4.74
CA ALA A 263 7.01 1.05 -5.46
C ALA A 263 7.65 2.19 -4.67
N SER A 264 8.34 3.12 -5.34
CA SER A 264 8.88 4.30 -4.66
C SER A 264 7.76 5.26 -4.27
N CYS A 265 7.76 5.78 -3.04
CA CYS A 265 6.89 6.89 -2.62
C CYS A 265 7.51 8.22 -3.09
N PRO A 266 6.93 8.91 -4.08
CA PRO A 266 7.50 10.17 -4.55
C PRO A 266 7.43 11.23 -3.46
N THR A 267 8.46 12.07 -3.37
CA THR A 267 8.53 13.18 -2.43
C THR A 267 7.42 14.21 -2.72
N PRO A 268 6.71 14.73 -1.69
CA PRO A 268 5.77 15.85 -1.86
C PRO A 268 6.40 17.06 -2.55
N THR A 269 5.62 17.82 -3.31
CA THR A 269 6.09 18.97 -4.10
C THR A 269 5.32 20.25 -3.75
N ALA A 270 5.74 21.40 -4.30
CA ALA A 270 5.06 22.69 -4.13
C ALA A 270 4.80 23.05 -2.65
N VAL A 271 5.78 22.77 -1.78
CA VAL A 271 5.66 23.09 -0.35
C VAL A 271 5.70 24.61 -0.17
N SER A 272 4.71 25.18 0.52
CA SER A 272 4.70 26.59 0.91
C SER A 272 4.11 26.77 2.30
N VAL A 273 4.54 27.81 3.01
CA VAL A 273 4.13 28.08 4.39
C VAL A 273 3.52 29.48 4.49
N ASN A 274 2.31 29.56 5.05
CA ASN A 274 1.54 30.79 5.21
C ASN A 274 1.04 30.92 6.67
N GLY A 275 0.48 32.08 7.02
CA GLY A 275 -0.17 32.28 8.33
C GLY A 275 0.77 32.06 9.52
N ILE A 276 2.04 32.47 9.39
CA ILE A 276 3.06 32.30 10.42
C ILE A 276 2.75 33.24 11.60
N THR A 277 2.54 32.67 12.77
CA THR A 277 2.40 33.39 14.05
C THR A 277 3.65 33.18 14.91
N ASP A 278 3.59 33.56 16.18
CA ASP A 278 4.65 33.31 17.16
C ASP A 278 4.76 31.83 17.54
N THR A 279 3.67 31.07 17.40
CA THR A 279 3.54 29.69 17.90
C THR A 279 2.98 28.70 16.87
N GLN A 280 2.56 29.17 15.69
CA GLN A 280 1.94 28.33 14.66
C GLN A 280 2.35 28.75 13.23
N ALA A 281 2.20 27.84 12.28
CA ALA A 281 2.22 28.15 10.85
C ALA A 281 1.40 27.12 10.06
N GLN A 282 0.91 27.49 8.88
CA GLN A 282 0.15 26.60 8.00
C GLN A 282 0.99 26.17 6.81
N VAL A 283 1.16 24.86 6.61
CA VAL A 283 1.96 24.27 5.53
C VAL A 283 1.03 23.69 4.46
N THR A 284 1.25 24.10 3.22
CA THR A 284 0.56 23.60 2.02
C THR A 284 1.56 22.85 1.13
N PHE A 285 1.11 21.85 0.38
CA PHE A 285 1.94 21.00 -0.49
C PHE A 285 1.07 20.19 -1.45
N THR A 286 1.68 19.63 -2.49
CA THR A 286 1.09 18.61 -3.38
C THR A 286 1.71 17.25 -3.08
N GLY A 287 0.92 16.32 -2.53
CA GLY A 287 1.36 14.96 -2.23
C GLY A 287 1.30 14.03 -3.45
N PRO A 288 2.00 12.89 -3.44
CA PRO A 288 1.88 11.88 -4.50
C PRO A 288 0.48 11.26 -4.52
N SER A 289 0.04 10.78 -5.69
CA SER A 289 -1.27 10.15 -5.87
C SER A 289 -1.47 8.89 -5.01
N VAL A 290 -0.37 8.23 -4.63
CA VAL A 290 -0.35 7.06 -3.74
C VAL A 290 -0.10 7.42 -2.27
N GLY A 291 -0.01 8.70 -1.92
CA GLY A 291 0.21 9.17 -0.56
C GLY A 291 -1.02 8.94 0.32
N THR A 292 -0.84 8.22 1.42
CA THR A 292 -1.90 7.87 2.39
C THR A 292 -1.88 8.75 3.64
N SER A 293 -0.70 9.27 4.00
CA SER A 293 -0.52 10.18 5.14
C SER A 293 0.73 11.04 4.94
N TYR A 294 0.81 12.10 5.73
CA TYR A 294 1.88 13.09 5.66
C TYR A 294 2.35 13.47 7.05
N GLN A 295 3.64 13.80 7.15
CA GLN A 295 4.28 14.31 8.35
C GLN A 295 5.07 15.57 7.99
N VAL A 296 4.77 16.67 8.68
CA VAL A 296 5.47 17.94 8.52
C VAL A 296 6.44 18.11 9.67
N PHE A 297 7.74 18.04 9.38
CA PHE A 297 8.79 18.30 10.35
C PHE A 297 9.11 19.79 10.40
N TYR A 298 9.36 20.28 11.61
CA TYR A 298 9.77 21.66 11.87
C TYR A 298 10.97 21.64 12.82
N VAL A 299 12.15 21.97 12.28
CA VAL A 299 13.43 21.88 13.00
C VAL A 299 14.18 23.20 12.97
N PRO A 300 15.08 23.48 13.93
CA PRO A 300 15.89 24.70 13.89
C PRO A 300 16.64 24.83 12.58
N ARG A 301 16.77 26.06 12.07
CA ARG A 301 17.42 26.35 10.80
C ARG A 301 18.80 25.69 10.67
N GLY A 302 19.06 25.06 9.53
CA GLY A 302 20.27 24.32 9.22
C GLY A 302 20.28 22.87 9.71
N THR A 303 19.18 22.39 10.30
CA THR A 303 19.09 21.02 10.84
C THR A 303 18.34 20.12 9.87
N THR A 304 18.87 18.92 9.60
CA THR A 304 18.13 17.88 8.86
C THR A 304 17.23 17.09 9.83
N PRO A 305 15.95 16.84 9.48
CA PRO A 305 15.02 16.13 10.37
C PRO A 305 15.39 14.65 10.51
N THR A 306 15.15 14.11 11.70
CA THR A 306 15.23 12.68 12.01
C THR A 306 13.85 12.16 12.43
N ALA A 307 13.70 10.85 12.59
CA ALA A 307 12.44 10.26 13.04
C ALA A 307 11.96 10.74 14.43
N SER A 308 12.85 11.33 15.24
CA SER A 308 12.52 11.90 16.55
C SER A 308 12.35 13.42 16.53
N SER A 309 12.51 14.07 15.37
CA SER A 309 12.32 15.51 15.25
C SER A 309 10.84 15.90 15.47
N PRO A 310 10.59 17.13 15.99
CA PRO A 310 9.24 17.65 16.11
C PRO A 310 8.50 17.63 14.77
N SER A 311 7.26 17.16 14.81
CA SER A 311 6.43 17.07 13.60
C SER A 311 4.94 17.07 13.89
N THR A 312 4.16 17.40 12.88
CA THR A 312 2.70 17.29 12.88
C THR A 312 2.24 16.39 11.75
N THR A 313 1.29 15.49 12.02
CA THR A 313 0.77 14.53 11.04
C THR A 313 -0.57 14.98 10.48
N GLY A 314 -0.87 14.54 9.26
CA GLY A 314 -2.15 14.76 8.60
C GLY A 314 -2.38 13.77 7.45
N THR A 315 -3.60 13.71 6.93
CA THR A 315 -3.95 12.85 5.79
C THR A 315 -4.00 13.62 4.46
N SER A 316 -3.99 14.95 4.52
CA SER A 316 -4.05 15.83 3.34
C SER A 316 -3.45 17.20 3.64
N SER A 317 -3.24 17.99 2.59
CA SER A 317 -2.83 19.39 2.68
C SER A 317 -4.06 20.31 2.78
N PRO A 318 -4.05 21.40 3.58
CA PRO A 318 -2.95 21.89 4.42
C PRO A 318 -2.79 21.19 5.78
N ILE A 319 -1.60 21.31 6.38
CA ILE A 319 -1.29 20.88 7.76
C ILE A 319 -0.81 22.09 8.57
N THR A 320 -1.43 22.33 9.72
CA THR A 320 -1.03 23.40 10.66
C THR A 320 -0.03 22.85 11.68
N ILE A 321 1.15 23.44 11.76
CA ILE A 321 2.12 23.18 12.83
C ILE A 321 1.84 24.11 14.01
N THR A 322 1.94 23.59 15.23
CA THR A 322 1.67 24.32 16.48
C THR A 322 2.77 24.09 17.50
N GLY A 323 2.88 24.98 18.50
CA GLY A 323 3.89 24.86 19.56
C GLY A 323 5.29 25.28 19.10
N LEU A 324 5.38 26.12 18.07
CA LEU A 324 6.64 26.75 17.67
C LEU A 324 7.11 27.71 18.76
N THR A 325 8.42 27.92 18.83
CA THR A 325 9.01 28.94 19.69
C THR A 325 8.97 30.28 18.97
N PRO A 326 8.56 31.37 19.64
CA PRO A 326 8.60 32.72 19.07
C PRO A 326 10.01 33.14 18.62
N ASN A 327 10.09 34.05 17.65
CA ASN A 327 11.35 34.58 17.10
C ASN A 327 12.39 33.52 16.69
N THR A 328 11.93 32.40 16.15
CA THR A 328 12.80 31.26 15.88
C THR A 328 12.78 30.94 14.39
N ASN A 329 13.98 30.73 13.85
CA ASN A 329 14.20 30.32 12.47
C ASN A 329 14.03 28.80 12.36
N TYR A 330 13.09 28.37 11.53
CA TYR A 330 12.83 26.95 11.26
C TYR A 330 13.07 26.59 9.80
N ASP A 331 13.50 25.34 9.59
CA ASP A 331 13.45 24.64 8.31
C ASP A 331 12.27 23.67 8.33
N ILE A 332 11.41 23.76 7.32
CA ILE A 332 10.19 22.95 7.19
C ILE A 332 10.38 21.88 6.12
N TYR A 333 10.05 20.64 6.48
CA TYR A 333 10.11 19.48 5.59
C TYR A 333 8.77 18.74 5.59
N VAL A 334 8.37 18.22 4.44
CA VAL A 334 7.17 17.39 4.30
C VAL A 334 7.59 15.98 3.88
N GLN A 335 7.14 15.00 4.63
CA GLN A 335 7.25 13.59 4.30
C GLN A 335 5.88 13.06 3.91
N GLY A 336 5.79 12.42 2.75
CA GLY A 336 4.65 11.60 2.37
C GLY A 336 4.92 10.13 2.69
N THR A 337 3.89 9.44 3.14
CA THR A 337 3.90 7.98 3.35
C THR A 337 2.91 7.37 2.38
N CYS A 338 3.35 6.38 1.62
CA CYS A 338 2.55 5.75 0.56
C CYS A 338 2.17 4.31 0.94
N GLY A 339 1.82 4.09 2.21
CA GLY A 339 1.58 2.75 2.78
C GLY A 339 2.82 1.86 2.66
N THR A 340 2.68 0.71 1.99
CA THR A 340 3.79 -0.23 1.76
C THR A 340 4.81 0.28 0.74
N ALA A 341 4.50 1.32 -0.04
CA ALA A 341 5.46 1.94 -0.96
C ALA A 341 6.52 2.81 -0.24
N GLY A 342 6.54 2.77 1.10
CA GLY A 342 7.52 3.48 1.91
C GLY A 342 7.22 4.96 2.03
N GLN A 343 8.28 5.76 2.12
CA GLN A 343 8.21 7.19 2.44
C GLN A 343 9.06 8.01 1.48
N GLY A 344 8.59 9.21 1.12
CA GLY A 344 9.33 10.21 0.36
C GLY A 344 9.35 11.53 1.13
N ILE A 345 10.52 12.15 1.32
CA ILE A 345 10.69 13.35 2.15
C ILE A 345 11.43 14.46 1.38
N THR A 346 11.05 15.72 1.61
CA THR A 346 11.61 16.91 0.95
C THR A 346 12.97 17.36 1.51
N THR A 347 13.92 16.45 1.72
CA THR A 347 15.19 16.78 2.41
C THR A 347 16.14 17.68 1.61
N ALA A 348 16.00 17.77 0.28
CA ALA A 348 16.93 18.51 -0.56
C ALA A 348 16.70 20.05 -0.59
N SER A 349 15.52 20.54 -0.19
CA SER A 349 15.18 21.97 -0.25
C SER A 349 14.08 22.30 0.77
N PRO A 350 14.44 22.58 2.05
CA PRO A 350 13.44 22.98 3.04
C PRO A 350 12.83 24.34 2.72
N VAL A 351 11.60 24.55 3.20
CA VAL A 351 11.02 25.90 3.23
C VAL A 351 11.46 26.59 4.51
N LEU A 352 12.03 27.79 4.37
CA LEU A 352 12.56 28.57 5.48
C LEU A 352 11.46 29.48 6.04
N ILE A 353 11.26 29.45 7.36
CA ILE A 353 10.37 30.39 8.04
C ILE A 353 11.04 31.01 9.26
N THR A 354 10.48 32.13 9.71
CA THR A 354 10.81 32.78 10.97
C THR A 354 9.49 33.09 11.68
N THR A 355 9.29 32.56 12.88
CA THR A 355 8.09 32.84 13.68
C THR A 355 8.07 34.28 14.16
N ALA A 356 6.87 34.82 14.36
CA ALA A 356 6.72 36.17 14.91
C ALA A 356 7.23 36.24 16.37
N CYS A 357 7.47 37.45 16.85
CA CYS A 357 7.77 37.68 18.26
C CYS A 357 6.55 37.40 19.13
N ALA A 358 6.78 36.92 20.36
CA ALA A 358 5.72 36.68 21.31
C ALA A 358 4.99 37.99 21.67
N THR A 359 3.67 37.93 21.74
CA THR A 359 2.89 39.01 22.38
C THR A 359 3.11 38.97 23.89
N THR A 360 3.41 40.11 24.52
CA THR A 360 3.55 40.14 25.98
C THR A 360 2.19 40.18 26.66
N THR A 361 1.97 39.22 27.55
CA THR A 361 0.76 39.11 28.40
C THR A 361 1.05 39.38 29.88
N ALA A 362 2.33 39.46 30.26
CA ALA A 362 2.76 39.69 31.63
C ALA A 362 2.91 41.19 31.92
N PHE A 363 2.33 41.63 33.04
CA PHE A 363 2.42 43.00 33.54
C PHE A 363 2.92 43.01 35.00
N PRO A 364 3.74 43.98 35.44
CA PRO A 364 4.20 45.16 34.69
C PRO A 364 5.13 44.79 33.52
N TYR A 365 4.95 45.47 32.38
CA TYR A 365 5.83 45.32 31.22
C TYR A 365 7.18 45.96 31.53
N THR A 366 8.27 45.23 31.30
CA THR A 366 9.62 45.76 31.40
C THR A 366 10.39 45.46 30.13
N GLN A 367 11.19 46.42 29.68
CA GLN A 367 12.05 46.31 28.51
C GLN A 367 13.33 47.09 28.77
N ASN A 368 14.48 46.43 28.69
CA ASN A 368 15.81 47.01 28.87
C ASN A 368 16.64 47.01 27.57
N PHE A 369 16.08 46.52 26.46
CA PHE A 369 16.68 46.50 25.13
C PHE A 369 17.94 45.63 24.97
N ASP A 370 18.31 44.88 25.99
CA ASP A 370 19.51 44.01 25.99
C ASP A 370 19.30 42.69 25.22
N GLY A 371 18.08 42.41 24.75
CA GLY A 371 17.72 41.16 24.06
C GLY A 371 18.25 41.00 22.64
N ALA A 372 19.05 41.95 22.13
CA ALA A 372 19.71 41.90 20.83
C ALA A 372 21.05 42.66 20.87
N THR A 373 21.97 42.33 19.96
CA THR A 373 23.21 43.10 19.80
C THR A 373 22.95 44.37 18.99
N ALA A 374 23.16 45.55 19.59
CA ALA A 374 23.05 46.83 18.90
C ALA A 374 23.91 46.84 17.61
N PRO A 375 23.41 47.39 16.49
CA PRO A 375 22.21 48.22 16.36
C PRO A 375 20.91 47.44 16.11
N ALA A 376 20.92 46.10 16.16
CA ALA A 376 19.71 45.31 15.94
C ALA A 376 18.68 45.56 17.06
N LEU A 377 17.42 45.74 16.66
CA LEU A 377 16.32 45.90 17.60
C LEU A 377 15.99 44.55 18.28
N PRO A 378 15.69 44.54 19.60
CA PRO A 378 15.12 43.37 20.26
C PRO A 378 13.82 42.94 19.58
N CYS A 379 13.49 41.64 19.67
CA CYS A 379 12.30 41.12 19.00
C CYS A 379 11.03 41.89 19.38
N GLY A 380 10.28 42.33 18.38
CA GLY A 380 8.99 42.98 18.52
C GLY A 380 9.11 44.48 18.73
N ILE A 381 10.31 44.99 19.01
CA ILE A 381 10.60 46.41 18.92
C ILE A 381 10.70 46.76 17.43
N THR A 382 9.96 47.79 17.03
CA THR A 382 9.98 48.31 15.66
C THR A 382 10.18 49.81 15.69
N THR A 383 10.67 50.36 14.58
CA THR A 383 10.86 51.79 14.41
C THR A 383 10.14 52.23 13.14
N LEU A 384 9.65 53.47 13.17
CA LEU A 384 9.01 54.12 12.04
C LEU A 384 9.70 55.45 11.83
N ASP A 385 10.45 55.52 10.74
CA ASP A 385 10.94 56.75 10.13
C ASP A 385 9.81 57.33 9.27
N VAL A 386 9.19 58.42 9.75
CA VAL A 386 7.94 58.94 9.16
C VAL A 386 8.21 59.74 7.89
N ASN A 387 9.33 60.44 7.86
CA ASN A 387 9.69 61.37 6.79
C ASN A 387 10.77 60.78 5.83
N ASN A 388 11.26 59.57 6.12
CA ASN A 388 12.26 58.83 5.37
C ASN A 388 13.61 59.56 5.23
N ASP A 389 14.00 60.36 6.22
CA ASP A 389 15.26 61.11 6.21
C ASP A 389 16.47 60.32 6.76
N GLY A 390 16.25 59.11 7.28
CA GLY A 390 17.27 58.24 7.84
C GLY A 390 17.66 58.55 9.29
N SER A 391 17.07 59.58 9.89
CA SER A 391 17.21 59.91 11.31
C SER A 391 16.09 59.22 12.07
N THR A 392 16.40 58.18 12.85
CA THR A 392 15.36 57.43 13.55
C THR A 392 15.89 56.83 14.86
N TRP A 393 15.03 56.12 15.56
CA TRP A 393 15.37 55.36 16.75
C TRP A 393 16.22 54.14 16.41
N VAL A 394 17.26 53.89 17.20
CA VAL A 394 18.12 52.70 17.09
C VAL A 394 18.34 52.09 18.46
N ASN A 395 18.61 50.79 18.50
CA ASN A 395 19.20 50.18 19.67
C ASN A 395 20.67 50.59 19.76
N SER A 396 21.13 51.13 20.89
CA SER A 396 22.49 51.63 21.06
C SER A 396 23.08 51.22 22.40
N ASN A 397 24.39 51.02 22.42
CA ASN A 397 25.18 50.82 23.63
C ASN A 397 25.67 52.15 24.25
N ASP A 398 25.23 53.29 23.72
CA ASP A 398 25.56 54.60 24.25
C ASP A 398 24.71 54.93 25.47
N GLN A 399 25.36 55.19 26.60
CA GLN A 399 24.75 55.73 27.83
C GLN A 399 23.49 54.96 28.32
N PRO A 400 23.49 53.61 28.36
CA PRO A 400 22.35 52.87 28.88
C PRO A 400 22.16 53.12 30.37
N SER A 401 20.92 53.32 30.81
CA SER A 401 20.59 53.47 32.24
C SER A 401 20.66 52.14 33.01
N SER A 402 20.53 51.02 32.31
CA SER A 402 20.64 49.67 32.85
C SER A 402 21.14 48.71 31.77
N GLY A 403 21.98 47.75 32.14
CA GLY A 403 22.46 46.73 31.21
C GLY A 403 23.45 47.26 30.17
N VAL A 404 23.26 46.84 28.91
CA VAL A 404 24.19 47.10 27.79
C VAL A 404 23.61 48.10 26.80
N ASN A 405 22.30 48.10 26.63
CA ASN A 405 21.63 48.78 25.54
C ASN A 405 20.57 49.79 26.02
N SER A 406 20.26 50.75 25.17
CA SER A 406 19.12 51.65 25.29
C SER A 406 18.58 52.04 23.92
N MET A 407 17.34 52.52 23.86
CA MET A 407 16.83 53.15 22.63
C MET A 407 17.36 54.57 22.55
N ARG A 408 18.07 54.87 21.46
CA ARG A 408 18.64 56.18 21.17
C ARG A 408 18.02 56.73 19.89
N TYR A 409 17.50 57.95 19.96
CA TYR A 409 17.15 58.71 18.75
C TYR A 409 18.42 59.29 18.12
N LEU A 410 18.60 59.11 16.82
CA LEU A 410 19.68 59.72 16.04
C LEU A 410 19.14 60.99 15.36
N PRO A 411 19.42 62.19 15.88
CA PRO A 411 18.79 63.42 15.38
C PRO A 411 19.39 63.90 14.05
N SER A 412 18.53 64.45 13.19
CA SER A 412 18.91 65.24 12.02
C SER A 412 19.27 66.68 12.41
N ALA A 413 20.22 67.28 11.69
CA ALA A 413 20.50 68.72 11.81
C ALA A 413 19.58 69.58 10.92
N ILE A 414 18.81 68.94 10.02
CA ILE A 414 18.07 69.60 8.94
C ILE A 414 16.56 69.45 9.15
N ASN A 415 16.11 68.28 9.61
CA ASN A 415 14.70 67.98 9.80
C ASN A 415 14.33 67.94 11.29
N GLY A 416 13.08 68.26 11.60
CA GLY A 416 12.54 68.09 12.95
C GLY A 416 12.26 66.63 13.27
N ALA A 417 12.31 66.25 14.54
CA ALA A 417 12.04 64.88 14.97
C ALA A 417 10.54 64.55 14.93
N ASP A 418 10.16 63.51 14.19
CA ASP A 418 8.79 63.01 14.06
C ASP A 418 8.69 61.47 14.11
N ASP A 419 9.80 60.78 14.41
CA ASP A 419 9.92 59.32 14.32
C ASP A 419 9.61 58.60 15.64
N TRP A 420 9.21 57.34 15.49
CA TRP A 420 8.69 56.53 16.59
C TRP A 420 9.48 55.23 16.73
N PHE A 421 9.54 54.71 17.96
CA PHE A 421 9.72 53.29 18.19
C PHE A 421 8.51 52.74 18.93
N PHE A 422 8.18 51.50 18.67
CA PHE A 422 7.08 50.79 19.30
C PHE A 422 7.61 49.62 20.09
N THR A 423 7.02 49.36 21.26
CA THR A 423 7.26 48.12 21.99
C THR A 423 6.73 46.93 21.20
N ASN A 424 7.05 45.72 21.63
CA ASN A 424 6.33 44.56 21.13
C ASN A 424 4.84 44.64 21.50
N ALA A 425 4.00 43.92 20.75
CA ALA A 425 2.56 43.90 20.98
C ALA A 425 2.25 43.41 22.40
N LEU A 426 1.44 44.20 23.12
CA LEU A 426 0.99 43.91 24.47
C LEU A 426 -0.47 43.47 24.44
N THR A 427 -0.80 42.37 25.10
CA THR A 427 -2.18 41.88 25.20
C THR A 427 -2.86 42.56 26.38
N MET A 428 -3.62 43.61 26.08
CA MET A 428 -4.34 44.41 27.08
C MET A 428 -5.69 43.77 27.44
N GLN A 429 -6.07 43.81 28.72
CA GLN A 429 -7.37 43.33 29.20
C GLN A 429 -8.42 44.44 29.08
N ALA A 430 -9.57 44.13 28.47
CA ALA A 430 -10.68 45.07 28.38
C ALA A 430 -11.16 45.53 29.77
N GLY A 431 -11.30 46.85 29.94
CA GLY A 431 -11.74 47.47 31.20
C GLY A 431 -10.64 47.67 32.25
N ALA A 432 -9.40 47.27 31.99
CA ALA A 432 -8.26 47.53 32.87
C ALA A 432 -7.61 48.89 32.56
N SER A 433 -7.14 49.57 33.60
CA SER A 433 -6.33 50.79 33.51
C SER A 433 -4.86 50.43 33.70
N TYR A 434 -4.00 50.97 32.84
CA TYR A 434 -2.55 50.76 32.88
C TYR A 434 -1.86 52.13 33.01
N GLN A 435 -0.78 52.18 33.80
CA GLN A 435 0.03 53.38 33.99
C GLN A 435 1.49 53.05 33.65
N LEU A 436 2.19 53.98 32.98
CA LEU A 436 3.62 53.88 32.68
C LEU A 436 4.47 54.30 33.89
#